data_AF-A0A1R0ZV15-F1
#
_entry.id   AF-A0A1R0ZV15-F1
#
_cell.length_a   1.000
_cell.length_b   1.000
_cell.length_c   1.000
_cell.angle_alpha   90.00
_cell.angle_beta   90.00
_cell.angle_gamma   90.00
#
_symmetry.space_group_name_H-M   'P 1'
#
loop_
_entity.id
_entity.type
_entity.pdbx_description
1 polymer ?
#
loop_
_entity_poly.entity_id
_entity_poly.type
_entity_poly.pdbx_seq_one_letter_code
_entity_poly.pdbx_strand_id
1 'polypeptide(L)' 'MSDKSEYGKKWIINKDLKPIIKAEVKLATNSTNSKFISQYRQALQAFIEKHRDGPDPALIRQYEQKLEVLEAMGRERQSE' A
#
# COMPACT_ATOMS: atom_id res chain seq x y z
N MET A 1 21.21 12.62 20.39
CA MET A 1 20.36 11.52 20.87
C MET A 1 19.22 11.34 19.88
N SER A 2 19.38 10.44 18.90
CA SER A 2 18.25 10.05 18.04
C SER A 2 17.40 9.09 18.85
N ASP A 3 16.26 9.60 19.31
CA ASP A 3 15.23 8.81 19.97
C ASP A 3 14.79 7.69 19.00
N LYS A 4 15.35 6.50 19.20
CA LYS A 4 14.96 5.25 18.53
C LYS A 4 13.67 4.69 19.15
N SER A 5 12.85 5.53 19.79
CA SER A 5 11.57 5.06 20.34
C SER A 5 10.64 4.69 19.20
N GLU A 6 9.74 3.76 19.48
CA GLU A 6 8.73 3.26 18.53
C GLU A 6 7.93 4.37 17.82
N TYR A 7 7.85 5.56 18.43
CA TYR A 7 7.30 6.78 17.86
C TYR A 7 7.99 7.25 16.57
N GLY A 8 9.33 7.21 16.50
CA GLY A 8 10.06 7.62 15.29
C GLY A 8 9.81 6.69 14.11
N LYS A 9 9.70 5.37 14.38
CA LYS A 9 9.37 4.35 13.38
C LYS A 9 7.94 4.51 12.88
N LYS A 10 6.99 4.75 13.79
CA LYS A 10 5.57 4.99 13.47
C LYS A 10 5.38 6.26 12.64
N TRP A 11 6.19 7.30 12.87
CA TRP A 11 6.15 8.53 12.08
C TRP A 11 6.61 8.33 10.63
N ILE A 12 7.68 7.55 10.42
CA ILE A 12 8.19 7.22 9.07
C ILE A 12 7.17 6.37 8.32
N ILE A 13 6.62 5.34 8.96
CA ILE A 13 5.56 4.50 8.38
C ILE A 13 4.36 5.36 8.00
N ASN A 14 3.87 6.22 8.90
CA ASN A 14 2.72 7.07 8.63
C ASN A 14 2.95 8.04 7.44
N LYS A 15 4.21 8.48 7.22
CA LYS A 15 4.58 9.30 6.08
C LYS A 15 4.55 8.51 4.77
N ASP A 16 5.06 7.28 4.77
CA ASP A 16 5.00 6.38 3.60
C ASP A 16 3.59 5.81 3.34
N LEU A 17 2.73 5.77 4.36
CA LEU A 17 1.31 5.38 4.23
C LEU A 17 0.43 6.47 3.60
N LYS A 18 0.79 7.75 3.69
CA LYS A 18 0.03 8.86 3.07
C LYS A 18 -0.37 8.60 1.61
N PRO A 19 0.53 8.20 0.70
CA PRO A 19 0.16 7.90 -0.68
C PRO A 19 -0.79 6.70 -0.79
N ILE A 20 -0.62 5.66 0.03
CA ILE A 20 -1.49 4.48 0.06
C ILE A 20 -2.90 4.88 0.49
N ILE A 21 -3.04 5.59 1.61
CA ILE A 21 -4.34 6.04 2.13
C ILE A 21 -5.03 6.96 1.11
N LYS A 22 -4.29 7.88 0.50
CA LYS A 22 -4.84 8.78 -0.53
C LYS A 22 -5.36 8.00 -1.74
N ALA A 23 -4.64 6.97 -2.17
CA ALA A 23 -5.07 6.11 -3.28
C ALA A 23 -6.23 5.20 -2.88
N GLU A 24 -6.26 4.69 -1.64
CA GLU A 24 -7.37 3.91 -1.08
C GLU A 24 -8.66 4.72 -1.02
N VAL A 25 -8.62 5.96 -0.54
CA VAL A 25 -9.79 6.86 -0.51
C VAL A 25 -10.30 7.16 -1.92
N LYS A 26 -9.39 7.40 -2.88
CA LYS A 26 -9.76 7.60 -4.29
C LYS A 26 -10.38 6.33 -4.90
N LEU A 27 -9.83 5.17 -4.57
CA LEU A 27 -10.38 3.88 -4.99
C LEU A 27 -11.75 3.61 -4.35
N ALA A 28 -11.93 3.94 -3.07
CA ALA A 28 -13.22 3.83 -2.40
C ALA A 28 -14.28 4.77 -2.98
N THR A 29 -13.86 5.94 -3.47
CA THR A 29 -14.73 6.90 -4.15
C THR A 29 -15.02 6.48 -5.59
N ASN A 30 -14.06 5.84 -6.27
CA ASN A 30 -14.19 5.44 -7.66
C ASN A 30 -13.41 4.15 -7.94
N SER A 31 -14.01 3.02 -7.55
CA SER A 31 -13.40 1.68 -7.57
C SER A 31 -13.26 1.12 -8.99
N THR A 32 -13.99 1.68 -9.95
CA THR A 32 -14.01 1.23 -11.35
C THR A 32 -12.90 1.87 -12.19
N ASN A 33 -12.16 2.85 -11.66
CA ASN A 33 -11.14 3.58 -12.40
C ASN A 33 -9.77 2.87 -12.32
N SER A 34 -9.36 2.27 -13.44
CA SER A 34 -8.11 1.54 -13.57
C SER A 34 -6.85 2.37 -13.24
N LYS A 35 -6.91 3.71 -13.39
CA LYS A 35 -5.81 4.60 -12.99
C LYS A 35 -5.62 4.61 -11.46
N PHE A 36 -6.70 4.60 -10.68
CA PHE A 36 -6.60 4.58 -9.22
C PHE A 36 -6.19 3.21 -8.70
N ILE A 37 -6.66 2.12 -9.31
CA ILE A 37 -6.18 0.77 -9.03
C ILE A 37 -4.66 0.69 -9.25
N SER A 38 -4.18 1.19 -10.39
CA SER A 38 -2.74 1.19 -10.71
C SER A 38 -1.94 2.05 -9.73
N GLN A 39 -2.43 3.24 -9.37
CA GLN A 39 -1.78 4.10 -8.37
C GLN A 39 -1.74 3.46 -6.98
N TYR A 40 -2.83 2.81 -6.55
CA TYR A 40 -2.89 2.12 -5.27
C TYR A 40 -1.96 0.90 -5.25
N ARG A 41 -1.93 0.11 -6.32
CA ARG A 41 -0.99 -1.00 -6.52
C ARG A 41 0.47 -0.53 -6.43
N GLN A 42 0.85 0.51 -7.18
CA GLN A 42 2.21 1.04 -7.15
C GLN A 42 2.60 1.58 -5.78
N ALA A 43 1.67 2.25 -5.07
CA ALA A 43 1.93 2.76 -3.73
C ALA A 43 2.12 1.61 -2.71
N LEU A 44 1.29 0.57 -2.79
CA LEU A 44 1.43 -0.63 -1.95
C LEU A 44 2.76 -1.35 -2.22
N GLN A 45 3.11 -1.57 -3.48
CA GLN A 45 4.35 -2.24 -3.85
C GLN A 45 5.58 -1.46 -3.35
N ALA A 46 5.62 -0.14 -3.56
CA ALA A 46 6.72 0.70 -3.07
C ALA A 46 6.84 0.69 -1.54
N PHE A 47 5.70 0.64 -0.83
CA PHE A 47 5.69 0.55 0.63
C PHE A 47 6.19 -0.82 1.10
N ILE A 48 5.69 -1.90 0.51
CA ILE A 48 6.11 -3.27 0.82
C ILE A 48 7.60 -3.43 0.57
N GLU A 49 8.13 -3.04 -0.59
CA GLU A 49 9.56 -3.15 -0.89
C GLU A 49 10.42 -2.35 0.09
N LYS A 50 9.99 -1.14 0.47
CA LYS A 50 10.72 -0.27 1.39
C LYS A 50 10.66 -0.73 2.85
N HIS A 51 9.58 -1.37 3.25
CA HIS A 51 9.34 -1.83 4.62
C HIS A 51 9.33 -3.37 4.75
N ARG A 52 9.82 -4.10 3.74
CA ARG A 52 9.84 -5.58 3.70
C ARG A 52 10.64 -6.18 4.86
N ASP A 53 11.75 -5.55 5.18
CA ASP A 53 12.62 -5.88 6.33
C ASP A 53 12.31 -4.98 7.55
N GLY A 54 11.14 -4.33 7.52
CA GLY A 54 10.70 -3.40 8.53
C GLY A 54 10.27 -4.10 9.83
N PRO A 55 10.00 -3.31 10.89
CA PRO A 55 9.68 -3.84 12.22
C PRO A 55 8.30 -4.52 12.31
N ASP A 56 7.46 -4.43 11.28
CA ASP A 56 6.04 -4.79 11.34
C ASP A 56 5.64 -5.75 10.20
N PRO A 57 6.11 -7.01 10.24
CA PRO A 57 5.84 -7.99 9.18
C PRO A 57 4.34 -8.32 9.03
N ALA A 58 3.55 -8.19 10.10
CA ALA A 58 2.11 -8.36 10.06
C ALA A 58 1.41 -7.28 9.21
N LEU A 59 1.88 -6.03 9.30
CA LEU A 59 1.39 -4.93 8.48
C LEU A 59 1.76 -5.12 7.00
N ILE A 60 2.98 -5.55 6.72
CA ILE A 60 3.45 -5.84 5.36
C ILE A 60 2.62 -6.94 4.73
N ARG A 61 2.40 -8.05 5.44
CA ARG A 61 1.61 -9.17 4.94
C ARG A 61 0.17 -8.77 4.61
N GLN A 62 -0.45 -7.89 5.40
CA GLN A 62 -1.78 -7.35 5.07
C GLN A 62 -1.78 -6.53 3.77
N TYR A 63 -0.74 -5.72 3.54
CA TYR A 63 -0.60 -4.96 2.30
C TYR A 63 -0.26 -5.84 1.10
N GLU A 64 0.53 -6.90 1.27
CA GLU A 64 0.79 -7.92 0.24
C GLU A 64 -0.50 -8.60 -0.20
N GLN A 65 -1.35 -9.03 0.74
CA GLN A 65 -2.66 -9.62 0.41
C GLN A 65 -3.56 -8.64 -0.35
N LYS A 66 -3.59 -7.36 0.06
CA LYS A 66 -4.32 -6.32 -0.68
C LYS A 66 -3.78 -6.13 -2.09
N LEU A 67 -2.46 -6.15 -2.27
CA LEU A 67 -1.81 -6.03 -3.57
C LEU A 67 -2.21 -7.18 -4.50
N GLU A 68 -2.13 -8.43 -4.02
CA GLU A 68 -2.50 -9.63 -4.76
C GLU A 68 -3.96 -9.59 -5.22
N VAL A 69 -4.87 -9.17 -4.34
CA VAL A 69 -6.30 -9.01 -4.65
C VAL A 69 -6.53 -7.96 -5.75
N LEU A 70 -5.81 -6.84 -5.73
CA LEU A 70 -5.88 -5.82 -6.79
C LEU A 70 -5.32 -6.33 -8.12
N GLU A 71 -4.27 -7.14 -8.09
CA GLU A 71 -3.69 -7.76 -9.29
C GLU A 71 -4.61 -8.81 -9.90
N ALA A 72 -5.27 -9.61 -9.07
CA ALA A 72 -6.29 -10.56 -9.51
C ALA A 72 -7.46 -9.84 -10.20
N MET A 73 -8.01 -8.80 -9.56
CA MET A 73 -9.08 -7.96 -10.14
C MET A 73 -8.66 -7.27 -11.45
N GLY A 74 -7.38 -6.92 -11.60
CA GLY A 74 -6.84 -6.32 -12.81
C GLY A 74 -6.74 -7.30 -13.99
N ARG A 75 -6.39 -8.56 -13.73
CA ARG A 75 -6.27 -9.60 -14.78
C ARG A 75 -7.61 -10.02 -15.36
N GLU A 76 -8.66 -10.06 -14.54
CA GLU A 76 -10.00 -10.43 -15.01
C GLU A 76 -10.56 -9.41 -16.01
N ARG A 77 -10.13 -8.14 -15.95
CA ARG A 77 -10.55 -7.08 -16.89
C ARG A 77 -9.70 -6.95 -18.16
N GLN A 78 -8.64 -7.74 -18.31
CA GLN A 78 -7.83 -7.82 -19.54
C GLN A 78 -8.18 -9.03 -20.40
N SER A 79 -9.14 -9.85 -19.96
CA SER A 79 -9.59 -11.07 -20.64
C SER A 79 -10.99 -10.85 -21.23
N GLU A 80 -11.17 -9.83 -22.08
CA GLU A 80 -12.37 -9.68 -22.91
C GLU A 80 -12.01 -9.01 -24.25
#